data_AF-A0A6S7KJB6-F1
#
_entry.id   AF-A0A6S7KJB6-F1
#
_cell.length_a   1.000
_cell.length_b   1.000
_cell.length_c   1.000
_cell.angle_alpha   90.00
_cell.angle_beta   90.00
_cell.angle_gamma   90.00
#
_symmetry.space_group_name_H-M   'P 1'
#
loop_
_entity.id
_entity.type
_entity.pdbx_description
1 polymer ?
#
loop_
_entity_poly.entity_id
_entity_poly.type
_entity_poly.pdbx_seq_one_letter_code
_entity_poly.pdbx_strand_id
1 'polypeptide(L)' 'MAVPGDCRIGIKETEKVEKYEALKREIRKIWAMKKVEVIPIVVGALGAVSNKLYKWIEKLGIHIRIELLQKTA' A
#
# COMPACT_ATOMS: atom_id res chain seq x y z
N MET A 1 -19.28 5.81 -21.35
CA MET A 1 -19.13 4.88 -20.21
C MET A 1 -17.68 4.91 -19.76
N ALA A 2 -17.38 5.49 -18.60
CA ALA A 2 -16.06 5.42 -17.99
C ALA A 2 -16.29 5.02 -16.53
N VAL A 3 -15.87 3.80 -16.15
CA VAL A 3 -15.94 3.33 -14.77
C VAL A 3 -14.89 4.12 -13.98
N PRO A 4 -15.27 5.02 -13.06
CA PRO A 4 -14.35 5.95 -12.41
C PRO A 4 -13.74 5.35 -11.13
N GLY A 5 -13.54 4.02 -11.11
CA GLY A 5 -13.11 3.26 -9.94
C GLY A 5 -11.59 3.17 -9.78
N ASP A 6 -10.85 3.05 -10.89
CA ASP A 6 -9.44 2.62 -10.83
C ASP A 6 -8.42 3.77 -10.77
N CYS A 7 -8.68 4.90 -11.44
CA CYS A 7 -7.73 6.03 -11.43
C CYS A 7 -7.57 6.64 -10.02
N ARG A 8 -8.65 6.66 -9.23
CA ARG A 8 -8.63 7.26 -7.88
C ARG A 8 -7.80 6.45 -6.89
N ILE A 9 -7.74 5.12 -7.05
CA ILE A 9 -6.94 4.25 -6.20
C ILE A 9 -5.45 4.48 -6.46
N GLY A 10 -5.06 4.58 -7.73
CA GLY A 10 -3.68 4.89 -8.12
C GLY A 10 -3.18 6.21 -7.55
N ILE A 11 -3.99 7.28 -7.63
CA ILE A 11 -3.64 8.60 -7.07
C ILE A 11 -3.45 8.53 -5.56
N LYS A 12 -4.37 7.85 -4.85
CA LYS A 12 -4.33 7.73 -3.39
C LYS A 12 -3.17 6.86 -2.88
N GLU A 13 -2.73 5.92 -3.69
CA GLU A 13 -1.54 5.11 -3.41
C GLU A 13 -0.27 5.97 -3.50
N THR A 14 -0.16 6.81 -4.54
CA THR A 14 0.96 7.74 -4.71
C THR A 14 0.99 8.80 -3.60
N GLU A 15 -0.16 9.40 -3.25
CA GLU A 15 -0.27 10.35 -2.15
C GLU A 15 0.18 9.75 -0.81
N LYS A 16 -0.16 8.48 -0.54
CA LYS A 16 0.33 7.79 0.67
C LYS A 16 1.85 7.63 0.64
N VAL A 17 2.43 7.24 -0.49
CA VAL A 17 3.88 7.04 -0.59
C VAL A 17 4.63 8.35 -0.37
N GLU A 18 4.20 9.45 -0.99
CA GLU A 18 4.81 10.78 -0.81
C GLU A 18 4.65 11.28 0.63
N LYS A 19 3.46 11.14 1.22
CA LYS A 19 3.20 11.58 2.60
C LYS A 19 4.10 10.89 3.63
N TYR A 20 4.41 9.62 3.42
CA TYR A 20 5.22 8.82 4.35
C TYR A 20 6.72 8.80 4.00
N GLU A 21 7.16 9.49 2.95
CA GLU A 21 8.57 9.54 2.57
C GLU A 21 9.43 10.25 3.63
N ALA A 22 8.96 11.39 4.14
CA ALA A 22 9.63 12.12 5.21
C ALA A 22 9.76 11.25 6.48
N LEU A 23 8.69 10.51 6.84
CA LEU A 23 8.70 9.58 7.97
C LEU A 23 9.72 8.45 7.75
N LYS A 24 9.76 7.87 6.55
CA LYS A 24 10.76 6.86 6.18
C LYS A 24 12.20 7.38 6.36
N ARG A 25 12.45 8.62 5.95
CA ARG A 25 13.78 9.25 6.09
C ARG A 25 14.16 9.44 7.56
N GLU A 26 13.23 9.89 8.40
CA GLU A 26 13.47 10.07 9.83
C GLU A 26 13.68 8.74 10.55
N ILE A 27 12.85 7.73 10.29
CA ILE A 27 13.03 6.37 10.85
C ILE A 27 14.39 5.80 10.46
N ARG A 28 14.80 5.97 9.19
CA ARG A 28 16.11 5.51 8.72
C ARG A 28 17.26 6.16 9.49
N LYS A 29 17.16 7.46 9.78
CA LYS A 29 18.17 8.20 10.56
C LYS A 29 18.19 7.76 12.02
N ILE A 30 17.03 7.72 12.68
CA ILE A 30 16.90 7.38 14.11
C ILE A 30 17.43 5.96 14.36
N TRP A 31 17.08 5.02 13.49
CA TRP A 31 17.43 3.60 13.66
C TRP A 31 18.70 3.17 12.89
N ALA A 32 19.41 4.11 12.27
CA ALA A 32 20.60 3.87 11.44
C ALA A 32 20.46 2.69 10.45
N MET A 33 19.25 2.51 9.89
CA MET A 33 18.97 1.36 9.02
C MET A 33 19.51 1.54 7.60
N LYS A 34 20.02 0.46 7.01
CA LYS A 34 20.53 0.47 5.62
C LYS A 34 19.42 0.65 4.59
N LYS A 35 18.25 0.03 4.82
CA LYS A 35 17.09 0.09 3.92
C LYS A 35 15.81 0.21 4.75
N VAL A 36 14.95 1.15 4.38
CA VAL A 36 13.59 1.31 4.91
C VAL A 36 12.67 1.46 3.70
N GLU A 37 11.57 0.73 3.67
CA GLU A 37 10.60 0.77 2.56
C GLU A 37 9.20 1.04 3.13
N VAL A 38 8.46 1.94 2.47
CA VAL A 38 7.06 2.21 2.78
C VAL A 38 6.23 1.33 1.86
N ILE A 39 5.29 0.60 2.44
CA ILE A 39 4.44 -0.35 1.73
C ILE A 39 2.98 0.09 1.93
N PRO A 40 2.38 0.77 0.95
CA PRO A 40 1.03 1.28 1.08
C PRO A 40 0.02 0.14 0.91
N ILE A 41 -0.66 -0.23 1.99
CA ILE A 41 -1.83 -1.11 1.93
C ILE A 41 -3.08 -0.23 1.78
N VAL A 42 -3.81 -0.42 0.68
CA VAL A 42 -5.06 0.29 0.38
C VAL A 42 -6.16 -0.74 0.16
N VAL A 43 -7.17 -0.68 1.02
CA VAL A 43 -8.40 -1.48 0.91
C VAL A 43 -9.56 -0.49 0.77
N GLY A 44 -10.33 -0.63 -0.30
CA GLY A 44 -11.54 0.15 -0.54
C GLY A 44 -12.65 -0.24 0.43
N ALA A 45 -13.64 0.64 0.59
CA ALA A 45 -14.72 0.45 1.56
C ALA A 45 -15.54 -0.85 1.34
N LEU A 46 -15.60 -1.34 0.10
CA LEU A 46 -16.28 -2.58 -0.29
C LEU A 46 -15.30 -3.77 -0.39
N GLY A 47 -14.13 -3.69 0.24
CA GLY A 47 -13.08 -4.71 0.10
C GLY A 47 -12.34 -4.67 -1.23
N ALA A 48 -12.54 -3.66 -2.08
CA ALA A 48 -11.78 -3.53 -3.33
C ALA A 48 -10.28 -3.33 -3.04
N VAL A 49 -9.43 -4.19 -3.59
CA VAL A 49 -7.97 -4.11 -3.46
C VAL A 49 -7.36 -3.83 -4.82
N SER A 50 -6.28 -3.04 -4.86
CA SER A 50 -5.55 -2.81 -6.11
C SER A 50 -4.69 -4.03 -6.46
N ASN A 51 -4.54 -4.34 -7.75
CA ASN A 51 -3.60 -5.36 -8.23
C ASN A 51 -2.14 -5.06 -7.80
N LYS A 52 -1.82 -3.81 -7.47
CA LYS A 52 -0.51 -3.42 -6.93
C LYS A 52 -0.25 -3.98 -5.53
N LEU A 53 -1.30 -4.29 -4.76
CA LEU A 53 -1.19 -4.88 -3.43
C LEU A 53 -0.43 -6.21 -3.45
N TYR A 54 -0.64 -7.04 -4.47
CA TYR A 54 0.11 -8.30 -4.64
C TYR A 54 1.62 -8.05 -4.71
N LYS A 55 2.06 -7.09 -5.55
CA LYS A 55 3.49 -6.72 -5.67
C LYS A 55 4.05 -6.19 -4.34
N TRP A 56 3.24 -5.47 -3.57
CA TRP A 56 3.62 -4.95 -2.27
C TRP A 56 3.77 -6.07 -1.21
N ILE A 57 2.87 -7.06 -1.23
CA ILE A 57 2.92 -8.24 -0.36
C ILE A 57 4.10 -9.14 -0.73
N GLU A 58 4.38 -9.34 -2.02
CA GLU A 58 5.58 -10.04 -2.48
C GLU A 58 6.87 -9.37 -1.98
N LYS A 59 6.94 -8.03 -2.03
CA LYS A 59 8.07 -7.27 -1.47
C LYS A 59 8.22 -7.41 0.04
N LEU A 60 7.13 -7.63 0.77
CA LEU A 60 7.16 -7.95 2.20
C LEU A 60 7.73 -9.35 2.48
N GLY A 61 7.73 -10.24 1.48
CA GLY A 61 8.11 -11.63 1.66
C GLY A 61 7.12 -12.41 2.53
N ILE A 62 5.88 -11.92 2.66
CA ILE A 62 4.86 -12.55 3.49
C ILE A 62 3.79 -13.17 2.58
N HIS A 63 3.47 -14.44 2.80
CA HIS A 63 2.33 -15.09 2.14
C HIS A 63 1.03 -14.82 2.93
N ILE A 64 0.45 -13.62 2.76
CA ILE A 64 -0.89 -13.32 3.28
C ILE A 64 -1.94 -13.62 2.20
N ARG A 65 -3.00 -14.33 2.59
CA ARG A 65 -4.20 -14.47 1.76
C ARG A 65 -4.95 -13.14 1.73
N ILE A 66 -5.04 -12.51 0.55
CA ILE A 66 -5.72 -11.21 0.38
C ILE A 66 -7.20 -11.28 0.76
N GLU A 67 -7.81 -12.45 0.65
CA GLU A 67 -9.16 -12.75 1.14
C GLU A 67 -9.35 -12.41 2.62
N LEU A 68 -8.29 -12.47 3.45
CA LEU A 68 -8.37 -12.06 4.86
C LEU A 68 -8.41 -10.53 5.04
N LEU A 69 -7.91 -9.78 4.05
CA LEU A 69 -7.97 -8.31 4.02
C LEU A 69 -9.34 -7.82 3.51
N GLN A 70 -10.03 -8.64 2.73
CA GLN A 70 -11.38 -8.38 2.24
C GLN A 70 -12.40 -8.99 3.21
N LYS A 71 -12.87 -8.21 4.19
CA LYS A 71 -14.09 -8.62 4.91
C LYS A 71 -15.26 -8.51 3.93
N THR A 72 -15.72 -9.66 3.43
CA THR A 72 -17.07 -9.78 2.88
C THR A 72 -18.04 -9.53 4.03
N ALA A 73 -18.77 -8.41 3.95
CA ALA A 73 -19.92 -8.15 4.80
C ALA A 73 -21.11 -9.02 4.36
#